data_AF-A0A920AXB8-F1
#
_entry.id   AF-A0A920AXB8-F1
#
_cell.length_a   1.000
_cell.length_b   1.000
_cell.length_c   1.000
_cell.angle_alpha   90.00
_cell.angle_beta   90.00
_cell.angle_gamma   90.00
#
_symmetry.space_group_name_H-M   'P 1'
#
loop_
_entity.id
_entity.type
_entity.pdbx_description
1 polymer ?
#
loop_
_entity_poly.entity_id
_entity_poly.type
_entity_poly.pdbx_seq_one_letter_code
_entity_poly.pdbx_strand_id
1 'polypeptide(L)'
;MFDKENKNSKSYIIKILIAIIPAGLVGFLLSDEIEFLFSGNMTLVGIMLIITGTLLFLTKITKTKNFKISKVHALIIGLSQAFAVIPGISRSGATICTSLFLGNNKSEAAKFSFLIVIPVIFGAILKDVLSGDIFDNEIKISILIIGFISSFLTGVLACKLMLKIVANNNLIYFSFYCFVLGIISIFII
;
A
#
# COMPACT_ATOMS: atom_id res chain seq x y z
N MET A 1 -29.51 8.27 16.09
CA MET A 1 -28.06 7.99 16.27
C MET A 1 -27.60 6.95 15.25
N PHE A 2 -28.30 5.82 15.12
CA PHE A 2 -28.07 4.77 14.11
C PHE A 2 -28.01 5.29 12.65
N ASP A 3 -28.90 6.18 12.22
CA ASP A 3 -28.88 6.69 10.82
C ASP A 3 -27.65 7.54 10.47
N LYS A 4 -27.08 8.24 11.46
CA LYS A 4 -25.92 9.12 11.26
C LYS A 4 -24.62 8.32 11.17
N GLU A 5 -24.49 7.25 11.97
CA GLU A 5 -23.41 6.28 11.83
C GLU A 5 -23.49 5.54 10.50
N ASN A 6 -24.69 5.10 10.10
CA ASN A 6 -24.89 4.38 8.85
C ASN A 6 -24.58 5.25 7.61
N LYS A 7 -24.96 6.54 7.62
CA LYS A 7 -24.58 7.52 6.58
C LYS A 7 -23.07 7.75 6.50
N ASN A 8 -22.38 7.82 7.65
CA ASN A 8 -20.93 7.98 7.70
C ASN A 8 -20.21 6.73 7.15
N SER A 9 -20.68 5.53 7.50
CA SER A 9 -20.15 4.26 7.00
C SER A 9 -20.34 4.12 5.48
N LYS A 10 -21.54 4.42 4.96
CA LYS A 10 -21.80 4.43 3.51
C LYS A 10 -20.88 5.40 2.76
N SER A 11 -20.72 6.62 3.29
CA SER A 11 -19.82 7.62 2.72
C SER A 11 -18.36 7.15 2.71
N TYR A 12 -17.93 6.43 3.75
CA TYR A 12 -16.57 5.88 3.84
C TYR A 12 -16.33 4.76 2.83
N ILE A 13 -17.29 3.84 2.67
CA ILE A 13 -17.24 2.77 1.65
C ILE A 13 -17.13 3.37 0.25
N ILE A 14 -17.91 4.40 -0.07
CA ILE A 14 -17.83 5.08 -1.37
C ILE A 14 -16.42 5.63 -1.63
N LYS A 15 -15.76 6.19 -0.62
CA LYS A 15 -14.38 6.67 -0.76
C LYS A 15 -13.40 5.53 -1.02
N ILE A 16 -13.58 4.39 -0.35
CA ILE A 16 -12.79 3.18 -0.65
C ILE A 16 -12.99 2.78 -2.10
N LEU A 17 -14.24 2.67 -2.56
CA LEU A 17 -14.55 2.33 -3.95
C LEU A 17 -13.91 3.30 -4.96
N ILE A 18 -13.91 4.60 -4.67
CA ILE A 18 -13.23 5.59 -5.52
C ILE A 18 -11.71 5.35 -5.56
N ALA A 19 -11.09 5.07 -4.40
CA ALA A 19 -9.64 4.90 -4.30
C ALA A 19 -9.13 3.60 -4.94
N ILE A 20 -9.95 2.56 -5.05
CA ILE A 20 -9.54 1.28 -5.64
C ILE A 20 -9.54 1.33 -7.18
N ILE A 21 -10.36 2.19 -7.79
CA ILE A 21 -10.54 2.24 -9.26
C ILE A 21 -9.20 2.46 -9.98
N PRO A 22 -8.37 3.48 -9.67
CA PRO A 22 -7.15 3.72 -10.43
C PRO A 22 -6.15 2.56 -10.34
N ALA A 23 -5.95 2.00 -9.15
CA ALA A 23 -5.03 0.89 -8.94
C ALA A 23 -5.53 -0.41 -9.56
N GLY A 24 -6.83 -0.69 -9.48
CA GLY A 24 -7.45 -1.83 -10.14
C GLY A 24 -7.35 -1.74 -11.67
N LEU A 25 -7.56 -0.56 -12.24
CA LEU A 25 -7.39 -0.32 -13.67
C LEU A 25 -5.94 -0.55 -14.12
N VAL A 26 -4.97 0.03 -13.40
CA VAL A 26 -3.54 -0.16 -13.72
C VAL A 26 -3.14 -1.63 -13.57
N GLY A 27 -3.51 -2.30 -12.48
CA GLY A 27 -3.17 -3.70 -12.27
C GLY A 27 -3.83 -4.66 -13.28
N PHE A 28 -5.01 -4.31 -13.81
CA PHE A 28 -5.70 -5.11 -14.81
C PHE A 28 -5.16 -4.87 -16.22
N LEU A 29 -5.00 -3.60 -16.61
CA LEU A 29 -4.63 -3.20 -17.98
C LEU A 29 -3.13 -3.28 -18.27
N LEU A 30 -2.28 -3.13 -17.24
CA LEU A 30 -0.82 -3.08 -17.39
C LEU A 30 -0.14 -4.28 -16.72
N SER A 31 -0.82 -5.43 -16.58
CA SER A 31 -0.27 -6.57 -15.84
C SER A 31 1.06 -7.06 -16.40
N ASP A 32 1.17 -7.09 -17.72
CA ASP A 32 2.32 -7.68 -18.41
C ASP A 32 3.53 -6.74 -18.29
N GLU A 33 3.31 -5.43 -18.37
CA GLU A 33 4.33 -4.41 -18.10
C GLU A 33 4.78 -4.43 -16.65
N ILE A 34 3.85 -4.63 -15.71
CA ILE A 34 4.18 -4.76 -14.29
C ILE A 34 5.07 -5.98 -14.08
N GLU A 35 4.72 -7.14 -14.64
CA GLU A 35 5.51 -8.37 -14.56
C GLU A 35 6.90 -8.21 -15.17
N PHE A 36 7.01 -7.49 -16.30
CA PHE A 36 8.29 -7.11 -16.87
C PHE A 36 9.15 -6.26 -15.91
N LEU A 37 8.55 -5.32 -15.18
CA LEU A 37 9.29 -4.54 -14.17
C LEU A 37 9.79 -5.41 -13.00
N PHE A 38 9.13 -6.51 -12.68
CA PHE A 38 9.57 -7.48 -11.68
C PHE A 38 10.70 -8.41 -12.17
N SER A 39 11.02 -8.41 -13.47
CA SER A 39 11.98 -9.30 -14.12
C SER A 39 13.46 -8.94 -13.82
N GLY A 40 13.86 -9.03 -12.55
CA GLY A 40 15.27 -9.02 -12.14
C GLY A 40 15.94 -7.64 -11.98
N ASN A 41 15.17 -6.54 -12.01
CA ASN A 41 15.74 -5.20 -11.82
C ASN A 41 15.80 -4.80 -10.33
N MET A 42 16.70 -5.42 -9.56
CA MET A 42 16.90 -5.10 -8.14
C MET A 42 17.35 -3.64 -7.93
N THR A 43 18.05 -3.06 -8.91
CA THR A 43 18.40 -1.64 -8.91
C THR A 43 17.16 -0.75 -8.94
N LEU A 44 16.15 -1.08 -9.76
CA LEU A 44 14.86 -0.37 -9.79
C LEU A 44 14.18 -0.43 -8.43
N VAL A 45 14.11 -1.63 -7.82
CA VAL A 45 13.53 -1.81 -6.47
C VAL A 45 14.23 -0.90 -5.46
N GLY A 46 15.57 -0.88 -5.47
CA GLY A 46 16.36 -0.06 -4.57
C GLY A 46 16.16 1.44 -4.77
N ILE A 47 16.11 1.92 -6.02
CA ILE A 47 15.80 3.33 -6.34
C ILE A 47 14.40 3.70 -5.84
N MET A 48 13.41 2.83 -6.08
CA MET A 48 12.02 3.07 -5.66
C MET A 48 11.85 3.03 -4.13
N LEU A 49 12.66 2.25 -3.42
CA LEU A 49 12.75 2.30 -1.96
C LEU A 49 13.34 3.63 -1.48
N ILE A 50 14.36 4.17 -2.15
CA ILE A 50 14.91 5.50 -1.81
C ILE A 50 13.86 6.59 -2.08
N ILE A 51 13.12 6.51 -3.18
CA ILE A 51 12.00 7.44 -3.45
C ILE A 51 10.95 7.35 -2.36
N THR A 52 10.56 6.13 -1.96
CA THR A 52 9.63 5.90 -0.86
C THR A 52 10.14 6.51 0.45
N GLY A 53 11.40 6.29 0.79
CA GLY A 53 12.04 6.87 1.98
C GLY A 53 12.00 8.39 1.93
N THR A 54 12.27 8.98 0.77
CA THR A 54 12.23 10.44 0.58
C THR A 54 10.82 10.99 0.80
N LEU A 55 9.78 10.35 0.23
CA LEU A 55 8.39 10.75 0.45
C LEU A 55 8.02 10.72 1.94
N LEU A 56 8.39 9.64 2.64
CA LEU A 56 8.15 9.46 4.07
C LEU A 56 8.87 10.54 4.90
N PHE A 57 10.12 10.84 4.57
CA PHE A 57 10.90 11.87 5.25
C PHE A 57 10.26 13.26 5.09
N LEU A 58 9.79 13.60 3.88
CA LEU A 58 9.13 14.87 3.59
C LEU A 58 7.80 15.06 4.34
N THR A 59 7.18 14.00 4.84
CA THR A 59 6.01 14.16 5.72
C THR A 59 6.32 14.88 7.03
N LYS A 60 7.59 14.92 7.48
CA LYS A 60 8.01 15.66 8.69
C LYS A 60 7.75 17.16 8.59
N ILE A 61 7.97 17.74 7.41
CA ILE A 61 7.81 19.18 7.17
C ILE A 61 6.37 19.54 6.76
N THR A 62 5.50 18.53 6.64
CA THR A 62 4.10 18.73 6.25
C THR A 62 3.24 19.05 7.47
N LYS A 63 2.55 20.18 7.43
CA LYS A 63 1.56 20.54 8.46
C LYS A 63 0.24 19.83 8.18
N THR A 64 -0.09 18.83 8.99
CA THR A 64 -1.42 18.18 8.93
C THR A 64 -2.50 19.18 9.37
N LYS A 65 -3.52 19.38 8.53
CA LYS A 65 -4.66 20.27 8.82
C LYS A 65 -5.83 19.53 9.50
N ASN A 66 -5.64 18.25 9.85
CA ASN A 66 -6.65 17.36 10.43
C ASN A 66 -7.94 17.26 9.61
N PHE A 67 -7.81 17.32 8.28
CA PHE A 67 -8.94 17.09 7.40
C PHE A 67 -9.39 15.63 7.43
N LYS A 68 -10.69 15.42 7.20
CA LYS A 68 -11.22 14.10 6.87
C LYS A 68 -10.96 13.81 5.39
N ILE A 69 -10.83 12.54 5.04
CA ILE A 69 -10.62 12.15 3.64
C ILE A 69 -11.88 12.49 2.86
N SER A 70 -11.78 13.41 1.90
CA SER A 70 -12.86 13.74 0.96
C SER A 70 -12.89 12.74 -0.21
N LYS A 71 -13.93 12.79 -1.06
CA LYS A 71 -13.96 11.96 -2.29
C LYS A 71 -12.81 12.30 -3.24
N VAL A 72 -12.43 13.58 -3.33
CA VAL A 72 -11.29 14.04 -4.13
C VAL A 72 -9.98 13.51 -3.53
N HIS A 73 -9.82 13.57 -2.20
CA HIS A 73 -8.64 12.99 -1.54
C HIS A 73 -8.57 11.49 -1.80
N ALA A 74 -9.69 10.77 -1.72
CA ALA A 74 -9.74 9.33 -2.00
C ALA A 74 -9.27 9.00 -3.43
N LEU A 75 -9.68 9.80 -4.43
CA LEU A 75 -9.24 9.63 -5.81
C LEU A 75 -7.72 9.87 -5.95
N ILE A 76 -7.19 10.95 -5.37
CA ILE A 76 -5.75 11.27 -5.42
C ILE A 76 -4.92 10.18 -4.70
N ILE A 77 -5.40 9.67 -3.57
CA ILE A 77 -4.79 8.54 -2.87
C ILE A 77 -4.84 7.29 -3.75
N GLY A 78 -5.93 7.04 -4.47
CA GLY A 78 -6.05 5.94 -5.42
C GLY A 78 -5.08 6.04 -6.59
N LEU A 79 -4.85 7.24 -7.13
CA LEU A 79 -3.83 7.48 -8.16
C LEU A 79 -2.42 7.18 -7.63
N SER A 80 -2.11 7.63 -6.41
CA SER A 80 -0.86 7.28 -5.73
C SER A 80 -0.70 5.76 -5.56
N GLN A 81 -1.80 5.06 -5.23
CA GLN A 81 -1.80 3.60 -5.15
C GLN A 81 -1.51 2.93 -6.50
N ALA A 82 -2.01 3.50 -7.60
CA ALA A 82 -1.76 3.00 -8.94
C ALA A 82 -0.28 3.13 -9.33
N PHE A 83 0.38 4.24 -8.99
CA PHE A 83 1.84 4.37 -9.14
C PHE A 83 2.61 3.40 -8.24
N ALA A 84 2.07 3.09 -7.07
CA ALA A 84 2.68 2.15 -6.13
C ALA A 84 2.53 0.67 -6.51
N VAL A 85 2.15 0.38 -7.76
CA VAL A 85 2.29 -0.95 -8.35
C VAL A 85 3.72 -1.19 -8.85
N ILE A 86 4.50 -0.12 -9.08
CA ILE A 86 5.91 -0.22 -9.46
C ILE A 86 6.71 -0.90 -8.33
N PRO A 87 7.54 -1.92 -8.65
CA PRO A 87 8.31 -2.66 -7.66
C PRO A 87 9.25 -1.75 -6.86
N GLY A 88 9.28 -1.94 -5.54
CA GLY A 88 10.06 -1.13 -4.61
C GLY A 88 9.36 0.12 -4.08
N ILE A 89 8.26 0.59 -4.68
CA ILE A 89 7.42 1.61 -4.05
C ILE A 89 6.63 0.96 -2.92
N SER A 90 6.70 1.49 -1.70
CA SER A 90 5.81 1.05 -0.62
C SER A 90 4.40 1.58 -0.86
N ARG A 91 3.44 0.68 -1.17
CA ARG A 91 2.03 1.06 -1.36
C ARG A 91 1.43 1.78 -0.17
N SER A 92 1.65 1.28 1.06
CA SER A 92 1.22 1.98 2.27
C SER A 92 1.97 3.29 2.46
N GLY A 93 3.29 3.33 2.21
CA GLY A 93 4.08 4.55 2.26
C GLY A 93 3.55 5.65 1.32
N ALA A 94 3.37 5.34 0.04
CA ALA A 94 2.90 6.28 -0.98
C ALA A 94 1.51 6.83 -0.67
N THR A 95 0.55 5.96 -0.33
CA THR A 95 -0.84 6.35 -0.05
C THR A 95 -0.98 7.12 1.28
N ILE A 96 -0.22 6.73 2.32
CA ILE A 96 -0.17 7.49 3.59
C ILE A 96 0.46 8.87 3.35
N CYS A 97 1.63 8.94 2.71
CA CYS A 97 2.30 10.22 2.44
C CYS A 97 1.40 11.15 1.62
N THR A 98 0.77 10.64 0.57
CA THR A 98 -0.18 11.40 -0.25
C THR A 98 -1.33 11.95 0.59
N SER A 99 -1.93 11.11 1.45
CA SER A 99 -2.99 11.55 2.35
C SER A 99 -2.52 12.62 3.35
N LEU A 100 -1.29 12.51 3.85
CA LEU A 100 -0.69 13.50 4.75
C LEU A 100 -0.37 14.81 4.04
N PHE A 101 0.13 14.77 2.81
CA PHE A 101 0.38 15.96 1.97
C PHE A 101 -0.91 16.70 1.63
N LEU A 102 -2.02 15.99 1.49
CA LEU A 102 -3.37 16.56 1.36
C LEU A 102 -3.89 17.16 2.69
N GLY A 103 -3.16 17.03 3.79
CA GLY A 103 -3.48 17.61 5.09
C GLY A 103 -4.45 16.77 5.93
N ASN A 104 -4.70 15.51 5.57
CA ASN A 104 -5.61 14.63 6.31
C ASN A 104 -5.04 14.24 7.69
N ASN A 105 -5.91 13.76 8.58
CA ASN A 105 -5.51 13.21 9.87
C ASN A 105 -4.63 11.96 9.72
N LYS A 106 -3.57 11.84 10.53
CA LYS A 106 -2.58 10.74 10.46
C LYS A 106 -3.18 9.36 10.70
N SER A 107 -4.04 9.23 11.71
CA SER A 107 -4.68 7.94 12.04
C SER A 107 -5.68 7.54 10.95
N GLU A 108 -6.44 8.51 10.43
CA GLU A 108 -7.36 8.28 9.30
C GLU A 108 -6.59 7.90 8.02
N ALA A 109 -5.47 8.56 7.73
CA ALA A 109 -4.61 8.26 6.59
C ALA A 109 -4.10 6.82 6.60
N ALA A 110 -3.56 6.35 7.73
CA ALA A 110 -3.08 4.98 7.85
C ALA A 110 -4.22 3.95 7.74
N LYS A 111 -5.33 4.18 8.45
CA LYS A 111 -6.51 3.29 8.39
C LYS A 111 -7.07 3.19 6.98
N PHE A 112 -7.25 4.33 6.31
CA PHE A 112 -7.79 4.37 4.96
C PHE A 112 -6.85 3.67 3.97
N SER A 113 -5.54 3.96 4.04
CA SER A 113 -4.51 3.30 3.23
C SER A 113 -4.56 1.77 3.37
N PHE A 114 -4.64 1.23 4.59
CA PHE A 114 -4.73 -0.22 4.77
C PHE A 114 -6.03 -0.82 4.23
N LEU A 115 -7.15 -0.11 4.38
CA LEU A 115 -8.45 -0.61 3.92
C LEU A 115 -8.56 -0.65 2.39
N ILE A 116 -7.99 0.32 1.68
CA ILE A 116 -8.04 0.33 0.19
C ILE A 116 -7.15 -0.73 -0.44
N VAL A 117 -6.12 -1.22 0.27
CA VAL A 117 -5.21 -2.25 -0.22
C VAL A 117 -5.87 -3.62 -0.27
N ILE A 118 -6.74 -3.95 0.69
CA ILE A 118 -7.42 -5.25 0.80
C ILE A 118 -8.16 -5.63 -0.49
N PRO A 119 -9.12 -4.83 -1.00
CA PRO A 119 -9.86 -5.19 -2.22
C PRO A 119 -8.97 -5.24 -3.46
N VAL A 120 -7.90 -4.42 -3.54
CA VAL A 120 -6.97 -4.44 -4.68
C VAL A 120 -6.13 -5.71 -4.69
N ILE A 121 -5.57 -6.11 -3.54
CA ILE A 121 -4.84 -7.38 -3.42
C ILE A 121 -5.78 -8.56 -3.67
N PHE A 122 -6.99 -8.53 -3.11
CA PHE A 122 -7.97 -9.58 -3.35
C PHE A 122 -8.33 -9.73 -4.83
N GLY A 123 -8.51 -8.61 -5.54
CA GLY A 123 -8.75 -8.61 -6.98
C GLY A 123 -7.58 -9.19 -7.79
N ALA A 124 -6.33 -8.86 -7.41
CA ALA A 124 -5.14 -9.44 -8.04
C ALA A 124 -5.07 -10.97 -7.82
N ILE A 125 -5.22 -11.43 -6.57
CA ILE A 125 -5.25 -12.86 -6.25
C ILE A 125 -6.35 -13.58 -7.04
N LEU A 126 -7.54 -12.98 -7.13
CA LEU A 126 -8.65 -13.58 -7.89
C LEU A 126 -8.32 -13.68 -9.39
N LYS A 127 -7.65 -12.68 -9.97
CA LYS A 127 -7.18 -12.73 -11.36
C LYS A 127 -6.21 -13.91 -11.55
N ASP A 128 -5.23 -14.05 -10.66
CA ASP A 128 -4.21 -15.12 -10.72
C ASP A 128 -4.83 -16.52 -10.52
N VAL A 129 -5.85 -16.65 -9.64
CA VAL A 129 -6.59 -17.93 -9.46
C VAL A 129 -7.36 -18.29 -10.73
N LEU A 130 -7.96 -17.29 -11.38
CA LEU A 130 -8.78 -17.50 -12.58
C LEU A 130 -7.95 -17.75 -13.84
N SER A 131 -6.71 -17.25 -13.93
CA SER A 131 -5.79 -17.56 -15.03
C SER A 131 -5.27 -19.00 -14.97
N GLY A 132 -5.31 -19.64 -13.79
CA GLY A 132 -4.87 -21.02 -13.60
C GLY A 132 -3.38 -21.15 -13.23
N ASP A 133 -2.61 -20.06 -13.27
CA ASP A 133 -1.15 -20.03 -13.03
C ASP A 133 -0.76 -20.55 -11.64
N ILE A 134 -1.68 -20.50 -10.68
CA ILE A 134 -1.43 -20.95 -9.30
C ILE A 134 -1.41 -22.48 -9.18
N PHE A 135 -2.09 -23.19 -10.07
CA PHE A 135 -2.26 -24.66 -9.98
C PHE A 135 -1.19 -25.45 -10.75
N ASP A 136 -0.38 -24.80 -11.59
CA ASP A 136 0.70 -25.44 -12.35
C ASP A 136 1.98 -25.66 -11.54
N ASN A 137 2.03 -25.20 -10.28
CA ASN A 137 3.18 -25.33 -9.41
C ASN A 137 3.14 -26.65 -8.61
N GLU A 138 4.23 -27.44 -8.63
CA GLU A 138 4.44 -28.64 -7.80
C GLU A 138 4.61 -28.34 -6.28
N ILE A 139 4.10 -27.20 -5.79
CA ILE A 139 4.24 -26.80 -4.40
C ILE A 139 3.23 -27.57 -3.55
N LYS A 140 3.74 -28.28 -2.54
CA LYS A 140 2.89 -29.01 -1.58
C LYS A 140 1.94 -28.06 -0.84
N ILE A 141 0.66 -28.42 -0.78
CA ILE A 141 -0.39 -27.67 -0.07
C ILE A 141 0.00 -27.37 1.39
N SER A 142 0.73 -28.28 2.06
CA SER A 142 1.22 -28.06 3.41
C SER A 142 2.16 -26.86 3.54
N ILE A 143 3.01 -26.62 2.54
CA ILE A 143 3.93 -25.47 2.48
C ILE A 143 3.12 -24.18 2.30
N LEU A 144 2.11 -24.19 1.43
CA LEU A 144 1.20 -23.04 1.21
C LEU A 144 0.46 -22.66 2.50
N ILE A 145 -0.05 -23.65 3.25
CA ILE A 145 -0.76 -23.41 4.52
C ILE A 145 0.19 -22.79 5.56
N ILE A 146 1.41 -23.32 5.70
CA ILE A 146 2.40 -22.77 6.64
C ILE A 146 2.77 -21.34 6.24
N GLY A 147 3.05 -21.09 4.95
CA GLY A 147 3.34 -19.75 4.44
C GLY A 147 2.19 -18.77 4.67
N PHE A 148 0.94 -19.20 4.44
CA PHE A 148 -0.25 -18.41 4.71
C PHE A 148 -0.37 -18.05 6.20
N ILE A 149 -0.26 -19.01 7.11
CA ILE A 149 -0.36 -18.77 8.56
C ILE A 149 0.77 -17.84 9.03
N SER A 150 2.01 -18.08 8.59
CA SER A 150 3.15 -17.24 8.93
C SER A 150 2.98 -15.80 8.43
N SER A 151 2.56 -15.61 7.17
CA SER A 151 2.27 -14.29 6.59
C SER A 151 1.11 -13.60 7.32
N PHE A 152 0.05 -14.32 7.65
CA PHE A 152 -1.10 -13.77 8.37
C PHE A 152 -0.72 -13.25 9.75
N LEU A 153 -0.02 -14.05 10.55
CA LEU A 153 0.39 -13.66 11.91
C LEU A 153 1.37 -12.48 11.88
N THR A 154 2.39 -12.54 11.03
CA THR A 154 3.38 -11.46 10.90
C THR A 154 2.75 -10.19 10.32
N GLY A 155 1.84 -10.31 9.36
CA GLY A 155 1.07 -9.22 8.78
C GLY A 155 0.19 -8.49 9.80
N VAL A 156 -0.50 -9.22 10.68
CA VAL A 156 -1.28 -8.60 11.77
C VAL A 156 -0.39 -7.80 12.72
N LEU A 157 0.78 -8.34 13.08
CA LEU A 157 1.76 -7.64 13.92
C LEU A 157 2.31 -6.39 13.23
N ALA A 158 2.68 -6.51 11.95
CA ALA A 158 3.19 -5.39 11.14
C ALA A 158 2.15 -4.26 11.01
N CYS A 159 0.88 -4.60 10.75
CA CYS A 159 -0.21 -3.63 10.69
C CYS A 159 -0.38 -2.87 12.01
N LYS A 160 -0.38 -3.57 13.15
CA LYS A 160 -0.47 -2.94 14.48
C LYS A 160 0.72 -2.02 14.74
N LEU A 161 1.93 -2.46 14.41
CA LEU A 161 3.15 -1.66 14.56
C LEU A 161 3.10 -0.40 13.70
N MET A 162 2.71 -0.52 12.44
CA MET A 162 2.65 0.59 11.50
C MET A 162 1.60 1.63 11.91
N LEU A 163 0.42 1.21 12.38
CA LEU A 163 -0.57 2.13 12.95
C LEU A 163 0.00 2.92 14.15
N LYS A 164 0.79 2.26 15.01
CA LYS A 164 1.47 2.91 16.15
C LYS A 164 2.56 3.89 15.69
N ILE A 165 3.37 3.52 14.70
CA ILE A 165 4.42 4.37 14.12
C ILE A 165 3.81 5.64 13.53
N VAL A 166 2.75 5.51 12.71
CA VAL A 166 2.10 6.67 12.09
C VAL A 166 1.43 7.57 13.13
N ALA A 167 0.75 6.98 14.12
CA ALA A 167 0.10 7.74 15.18
C ALA A 167 1.11 8.58 16.00
N ASN A 168 2.31 8.05 16.23
CA ASN A 168 3.36 8.69 17.02
C ASN A 168 4.28 9.63 16.20
N ASN A 169 3.92 9.99 14.97
CA ASN A 169 4.73 10.83 14.08
C ASN A 169 6.12 10.25 13.74
N ASN A 170 6.24 8.93 13.77
CA ASN A 170 7.51 8.21 13.67
C ASN A 170 7.79 7.67 12.26
N LEU A 171 7.12 8.21 11.22
CA LEU A 171 7.34 7.82 9.82
C LEU A 171 8.80 8.02 9.36
N ILE A 172 9.54 8.91 10.02
CA ILE A 172 10.97 9.14 9.79
C ILE A 172 11.79 7.85 10.02
N TYR A 173 11.48 7.05 11.03
CA TYR A 173 12.21 5.79 11.26
C TYR A 173 11.99 4.83 10.09
N PHE A 174 10.78 4.79 9.54
CA PHE A 174 10.49 4.01 8.35
C PHE A 174 11.20 4.55 7.10
N SER A 175 11.39 5.87 7.00
CA SER A 175 12.18 6.46 5.91
C SER A 175 13.63 5.98 5.90
N PHE A 176 14.28 5.93 7.08
CA PHE A 176 15.65 5.43 7.20
C PHE A 176 15.75 3.94 6.86
N TYR A 177 14.77 3.15 7.28
CA TYR A 177 14.67 1.75 6.88
C TYR A 177 14.62 1.60 5.35
N CYS A 178 13.80 2.40 4.66
CA CYS A 178 13.74 2.39 3.19
C CYS A 178 15.06 2.82 2.54
N PHE A 179 15.74 3.85 3.06
CA PHE A 179 17.04 4.27 2.52
C PHE A 179 18.10 3.17 2.65
N VAL A 180 18.20 2.54 3.83
CA VAL A 180 19.18 1.47 4.08
C VAL A 180 18.91 0.28 3.17
N LEU A 181 17.67 -0.20 3.09
CA LEU A 181 17.33 -1.31 2.20
C LEU A 181 17.48 -0.95 0.72
N GLY A 182 17.16 0.28 0.34
CA GLY A 182 17.33 0.74 -1.03
C GLY A 182 18.79 0.74 -1.46
N ILE A 183 19.69 1.24 -0.61
CA ILE A 183 21.14 1.21 -0.84
C ILE A 183 21.64 -0.24 -0.90
N ILE A 184 21.25 -1.09 0.04
CA ILE A 184 21.61 -2.52 0.03
C ILE A 184 21.16 -3.18 -1.28
N SER A 185 19.93 -2.94 -1.71
CA SER A 185 19.39 -3.51 -2.95
C SER A 185 20.06 -3.00 -4.23
N ILE A 186 20.77 -1.86 -4.18
CA ILE A 186 21.52 -1.33 -5.33
C ILE A 186 22.94 -1.88 -5.39
N PHE A 187 23.58 -2.05 -4.24
CA PHE A 187 25.02 -2.33 -4.17
C PHE A 187 25.38 -3.77 -3.79
N ILE A 188 24.45 -4.52 -3.18
CA ILE A 188 24.74 -5.85 -2.61
C ILE A 188 24.01 -6.97 -3.36
N ILE A 189 22.82 -6.68 -3.92
CA ILE A 189 21.95 -7.64 -4.60
C ILE A 189 21.96 -7.33 -6.10
#